data_AF-E5L9Q4-F1
#
_entry.id   AF-E5L9Q4-F1
#
_cell.length_a   1.000
_cell.length_b   1.000
_cell.length_c   1.000
_cell.angle_alpha   90.00
_cell.angle_beta   90.00
_cell.angle_gamma   90.00
#
_symmetry.space_group_name_H-M   'P 1'
#
loop_
_entity.id
_entity.type
_entity.pdbx_description
1 polymer ?
#
loop_
_entity_poly.entity_id
_entity_poly.type
_entity_poly.pdbx_seq_one_letter_code
_entity_poly.pdbx_strand_id
1 'polypeptide(L)'
;MGIRRRSSSIRRNNKFKIELAKFLKDKDVPLWYRAFSTFQLNAADQLMMSIRDDVEQDTAHRVRYCLSVLGLEPLLDNKDLKLIMQLSGGNDLAFLWFLMESHYKTSNENEYSLNEQLILSGIAHLDMITTLRGLDGLLPRGHKSKRTIAKYNANIKVNNKVRKPMPIVEDGKLMPYFQRLERPKQINATHNLKRPDYKVRFRAYENIRMRTMNRPREKSWFLCIRSRIRTYQ
;
A
#
# COMPACT_ATOMS: atom_id res chain seq x y z
N MET A 1 -20.15 -17.33 48.72
CA MET A 1 -18.68 -17.21 48.80
C MET A 1 -18.04 -17.15 47.39
N GLY A 2 -18.04 -16.01 46.68
CA GLY A 2 -17.53 -15.94 45.29
C GLY A 2 -16.60 -14.77 44.94
N ILE A 3 -16.45 -13.79 45.85
CA ILE A 3 -15.86 -12.48 45.50
C ILE A 3 -14.32 -12.48 45.57
N ARG A 4 -13.71 -13.34 46.39
CA ARG A 4 -12.25 -13.33 46.66
C ARG A 4 -11.37 -13.91 45.54
N ARG A 5 -11.91 -14.73 44.63
CA ARG A 5 -11.12 -15.36 43.53
C ARG A 5 -10.93 -14.44 42.31
N ARG A 6 -11.84 -13.48 42.06
CA ARG A 6 -11.73 -12.57 40.90
C ARG A 6 -10.56 -11.57 41.05
N SER A 7 -10.28 -11.10 42.26
CA SER A 7 -9.24 -10.08 42.51
C SER A 7 -7.82 -10.56 42.25
N SER A 8 -7.51 -11.84 42.49
CA SER A 8 -6.17 -12.40 42.22
C SER A 8 -5.90 -12.63 40.74
N SER A 9 -6.94 -12.90 39.94
CA SER A 9 -6.85 -13.03 38.48
C SER A 9 -6.58 -11.68 37.82
N ILE A 10 -7.33 -10.65 38.24
CA ILE A 10 -7.17 -9.27 37.74
C ILE A 10 -5.76 -8.73 38.03
N ARG A 11 -5.23 -8.99 39.24
CA ARG A 11 -3.85 -8.59 39.59
C ARG A 11 -2.79 -9.29 38.74
N ARG A 12 -2.98 -10.57 38.42
CA ARG A 12 -2.07 -11.32 37.53
C ARG A 12 -2.10 -10.77 36.10
N ASN A 13 -3.28 -10.44 35.59
CA ASN A 13 -3.42 -9.84 34.26
C ASN A 13 -2.76 -8.46 34.18
N ASN A 14 -2.90 -7.64 35.23
CA ASN A 14 -2.24 -6.33 35.28
C ASN A 14 -0.71 -6.45 35.35
N LYS A 15 -0.19 -7.40 36.14
CA LYS A 15 1.26 -7.66 36.19
C LYS A 15 1.80 -8.07 34.82
N PHE A 16 1.12 -8.99 34.14
CA PHE A 16 1.48 -9.44 32.79
C PHE A 16 1.43 -8.30 31.77
N LYS A 17 0.40 -7.43 31.83
CA LYS A 17 0.29 -6.26 30.95
C LYS A 17 1.46 -5.29 31.13
N ILE A 18 1.88 -5.04 32.37
CA ILE A 18 3.03 -4.17 32.69
C ILE A 18 4.33 -4.81 32.18
N GLU A 19 4.51 -6.11 32.39
CA GLU A 19 5.69 -6.85 31.95
C GLU A 19 5.81 -6.88 30.42
N LEU A 20 4.70 -7.11 29.72
CA LEU A 20 4.63 -7.00 28.26
C LEU A 20 4.95 -5.59 27.77
N ALA A 21 4.40 -4.56 28.39
CA ALA A 21 4.68 -3.18 28.00
C ALA A 21 6.17 -2.85 28.16
N LYS A 22 6.80 -3.35 29.24
CA LYS A 22 8.24 -3.21 29.45
C LYS A 22 9.05 -3.95 28.39
N PHE A 23 8.66 -5.17 28.05
CA PHE A 23 9.31 -5.95 26.99
C PHE A 23 9.20 -5.30 25.61
N LEU A 24 8.02 -4.80 25.24
CA LEU A 24 7.81 -4.10 23.97
C LEU A 24 8.62 -2.81 23.88
N LYS A 25 8.74 -2.08 24.98
CA LYS A 25 9.59 -0.88 25.08
C LYS A 25 11.07 -1.21 24.89
N ASP A 26 11.53 -2.34 25.40
CA ASP A 26 12.92 -2.80 25.22
C ASP A 26 13.23 -3.19 23.77
N LYS A 27 12.23 -3.71 23.04
CA LYS A 27 12.34 -4.12 21.64
C LYS A 27 12.14 -2.99 20.61
N ASP A 28 11.95 -1.74 21.08
CA ASP A 28 11.70 -0.56 20.24
C ASP A 28 10.58 -0.78 19.20
N VAL A 29 9.52 -1.49 19.62
CA VAL A 29 8.36 -1.76 18.75
C VAL A 29 7.46 -0.53 18.73
N PRO A 30 7.03 -0.05 17.55
CA PRO A 30 6.10 1.08 17.49
C PRO A 30 4.80 0.80 18.22
N LEU A 31 4.26 1.80 18.92
CA LEU A 31 3.01 1.68 19.70
C LEU A 31 1.79 1.32 18.85
N TRP A 32 1.82 1.66 17.56
CA TRP A 32 0.77 1.31 16.61
C TRP A 32 0.86 -0.13 16.10
N TYR A 33 2.02 -0.78 16.24
CA TYR A 33 2.25 -2.09 15.64
C TYR A 33 1.69 -3.21 16.50
N ARG A 34 1.01 -4.14 15.84
CA ARG A 34 0.45 -5.34 16.44
C ARG A 34 0.68 -6.53 15.51
N ALA A 35 1.11 -7.64 16.11
CA ALA A 35 1.29 -8.88 15.37
C ALA A 35 -0.07 -9.44 14.88
N PHE A 36 -0.10 -9.86 13.63
CA PHE A 36 -1.24 -10.55 13.04
C PHE A 36 -1.08 -12.07 13.11
N SER A 37 -2.21 -12.75 13.29
CA SER A 37 -2.32 -14.18 13.06
C SER A 37 -2.26 -14.51 11.56
N THR A 38 -1.99 -15.76 11.24
CA THR A 38 -1.97 -16.25 9.85
C THR A 38 -3.30 -16.05 9.13
N PHE A 39 -4.42 -16.19 9.84
CA PHE A 39 -5.76 -15.94 9.30
C PHE A 39 -5.98 -14.46 8.96
N GLN A 40 -5.52 -13.55 9.82
CA GLN A 40 -5.61 -12.10 9.58
C GLN A 40 -4.73 -11.67 8.41
N LEU A 41 -3.52 -12.22 8.29
CA LEU A 41 -2.63 -11.94 7.15
C LEU A 41 -3.28 -12.39 5.84
N ASN A 42 -3.81 -13.61 5.80
CA ASN A 42 -4.49 -14.13 4.61
C ASN A 42 -5.74 -13.29 4.26
N ALA A 43 -6.50 -12.83 5.26
CA ALA A 43 -7.62 -11.94 5.03
C ALA A 43 -7.21 -10.57 4.46
N ALA A 44 -6.07 -10.03 4.92
CA ALA A 44 -5.49 -8.80 4.38
C ALA A 44 -5.02 -8.99 2.93
N ASP A 45 -4.33 -10.09 2.61
CA ASP A 45 -3.89 -10.40 1.24
C ASP A 45 -5.07 -10.59 0.28
N GLN A 46 -6.17 -11.17 0.76
CA GLN A 46 -7.40 -11.36 -0.02
C GLN A 46 -8.23 -10.07 -0.15
N LEU A 47 -7.93 -9.03 0.61
CA LEU A 47 -8.74 -7.81 0.67
C LEU A 47 -8.83 -7.12 -0.69
N MET A 48 -7.71 -6.99 -1.42
CA MET A 48 -7.69 -6.35 -2.74
C MET A 48 -8.60 -7.06 -3.74
N MET A 49 -8.56 -8.39 -3.79
CA MET A 49 -9.43 -9.19 -4.67
C MET A 49 -10.89 -9.06 -4.25
N SER A 50 -11.14 -9.10 -2.94
CA SER A 50 -12.48 -8.97 -2.39
C SER A 50 -13.10 -7.61 -2.70
N ILE A 51 -12.33 -6.52 -2.58
CA ILE A 51 -12.78 -5.17 -2.93
C ILE A 51 -13.13 -5.12 -4.41
N ARG A 52 -12.27 -5.65 -5.28
CA ARG A 52 -12.50 -5.62 -6.72
C ARG A 52 -13.79 -6.36 -7.10
N ASP A 53 -13.96 -7.60 -6.63
CA ASP A 53 -15.13 -8.41 -6.95
C ASP A 53 -16.42 -7.79 -6.43
N ASP A 54 -16.38 -7.25 -5.20
CA ASP A 54 -17.54 -6.62 -4.58
C ASP A 54 -17.88 -5.26 -5.24
N VAL A 55 -16.89 -4.51 -5.76
CA VAL A 55 -17.14 -3.32 -6.60
C VAL A 55 -17.78 -3.71 -7.93
N GLU A 56 -17.29 -4.77 -8.60
CA GLU A 56 -17.84 -5.26 -9.87
C GLU A 56 -19.27 -5.79 -9.72
N GLN A 57 -19.58 -6.41 -8.57
CA GLN A 57 -20.89 -7.00 -8.27
C GLN A 57 -21.84 -6.05 -7.51
N ASP A 58 -21.40 -4.83 -7.20
CA ASP A 58 -22.10 -3.89 -6.30
C ASP A 58 -22.58 -4.56 -4.99
N THR A 59 -21.70 -5.34 -4.36
CA THR A 59 -21.92 -5.96 -3.05
C THR A 59 -20.85 -5.50 -2.05
N ALA A 60 -20.92 -5.94 -0.80
CA ALA A 60 -19.89 -5.64 0.21
C ALA A 60 -19.66 -6.82 1.17
N HIS A 61 -20.14 -8.01 0.81
CA HIS A 61 -20.16 -9.16 1.69
C HIS A 61 -18.77 -9.74 1.92
N ARG A 62 -17.93 -9.82 0.88
CA ARG A 62 -16.58 -10.38 0.98
C ARG A 62 -15.66 -9.42 1.72
N VAL A 63 -15.74 -8.13 1.41
CA VAL A 63 -14.98 -7.11 2.13
C VAL A 63 -15.35 -7.09 3.62
N ARG A 64 -16.66 -7.13 3.94
CA ARG A 64 -17.12 -7.20 5.33
C ARG A 64 -16.61 -8.46 6.04
N TYR A 65 -16.55 -9.59 5.35
CA TYR A 65 -15.96 -10.81 5.89
C TYR A 65 -14.46 -10.64 6.18
N CYS A 66 -13.68 -10.09 5.25
CA CYS A 66 -12.26 -9.80 5.46
C CYS A 66 -12.03 -8.89 6.68
N LEU A 67 -12.85 -7.84 6.85
CA LEU A 67 -12.76 -6.94 8.00
C LEU A 67 -13.14 -7.59 9.33
N SER A 68 -14.12 -8.50 9.30
CA SER A 68 -14.48 -9.33 10.46
C SER A 68 -13.34 -10.25 10.86
N VAL A 69 -12.69 -10.92 9.90
CA VAL A 69 -11.53 -11.79 10.16
C VAL A 69 -10.32 -10.98 10.63
N LEU A 70 -10.15 -9.76 10.13
CA LEU A 70 -9.12 -8.83 10.61
C LEU A 70 -9.31 -8.49 12.10
N GLY A 71 -10.54 -8.54 12.60
CA GLY A 71 -10.89 -8.31 13.99
C GLY A 71 -11.31 -6.87 14.30
N LEU A 72 -11.86 -6.16 13.31
CA LEU A 72 -12.36 -4.79 13.51
C LEU A 72 -13.74 -4.80 14.16
N GLU A 73 -13.89 -4.01 15.24
CA GLU A 73 -15.15 -3.86 15.97
C GLU A 73 -15.36 -2.41 16.40
N PRO A 74 -16.52 -1.77 16.13
CA PRO A 74 -17.70 -2.29 15.44
C PRO A 74 -17.52 -2.35 13.92
N LEU A 75 -18.24 -3.26 13.25
CA LEU A 75 -18.27 -3.32 11.78
C LEU A 75 -19.18 -2.23 11.20
N LEU A 76 -18.78 -1.68 10.05
CA LEU A 76 -19.53 -0.62 9.35
C LEU A 76 -20.83 -1.12 8.73
N ASP A 77 -21.74 -0.19 8.43
CA ASP A 77 -22.88 -0.48 7.57
C ASP A 77 -22.43 -0.72 6.12
N ASN A 78 -23.20 -1.49 5.37
CA ASN A 78 -22.87 -1.84 4.00
C ASN A 78 -22.84 -0.61 3.08
N LYS A 79 -23.63 0.43 3.39
CA LYS A 79 -23.65 1.69 2.61
C LYS A 79 -22.32 2.44 2.72
N ASP A 80 -21.84 2.60 3.94
CA ASP A 80 -20.57 3.27 4.22
C ASP A 80 -19.40 2.47 3.66
N LEU A 81 -19.47 1.14 3.77
CA LEU A 81 -18.46 0.25 3.21
C LEU A 81 -18.36 0.39 1.69
N LYS A 82 -19.50 0.41 0.98
CA LYS A 82 -19.55 0.65 -0.46
C LYS A 82 -18.97 2.02 -0.85
N LEU A 83 -19.28 3.07 -0.08
CA LEU A 83 -18.74 4.41 -0.32
C LEU A 83 -17.21 4.41 -0.23
N ILE A 84 -16.64 3.80 0.82
CA ILE A 84 -15.19 3.74 1.03
C ILE A 84 -14.53 2.89 -0.07
N MET A 85 -15.15 1.78 -0.48
CA MET A 85 -14.67 0.96 -1.60
C MET A 85 -14.59 1.77 -2.89
N GLN A 86 -15.62 2.56 -3.22
CA GLN A 86 -15.62 3.43 -4.40
C GLN A 86 -14.54 4.51 -4.32
N LEU A 87 -14.37 5.14 -3.15
CA LEU A 87 -13.32 6.16 -2.93
C LEU A 87 -11.90 5.58 -3.06
N SER A 88 -11.71 4.33 -2.66
CA SER A 88 -10.41 3.65 -2.73
C SER A 88 -9.98 3.24 -4.13
N GLY A 89 -10.91 3.19 -5.10
CA GLY A 89 -10.63 2.80 -6.49
C GLY A 89 -10.08 1.37 -6.65
N GLY A 90 -10.35 0.48 -5.69
CA GLY A 90 -9.88 -0.91 -5.70
C GLY A 90 -8.49 -1.13 -5.11
N ASN A 91 -7.88 -0.11 -4.51
CA ASN A 91 -6.61 -0.24 -3.79
C ASN A 91 -6.86 -0.55 -2.31
N ASP A 92 -6.29 -1.65 -1.82
CA ASP A 92 -6.43 -2.15 -0.45
C ASP A 92 -5.76 -1.22 0.60
N LEU A 93 -4.59 -0.67 0.30
CA LEU A 93 -3.91 0.32 1.16
C LEU A 93 -4.75 1.59 1.30
N ALA A 94 -5.23 2.12 0.18
CA ALA A 94 -6.06 3.32 0.18
C ALA A 94 -7.38 3.06 0.93
N PHE A 95 -7.99 1.91 0.70
CA PHE A 95 -9.20 1.47 1.38
C PHE A 95 -9.02 1.43 2.90
N LEU A 96 -7.98 0.75 3.40
CA LEU A 96 -7.68 0.68 4.83
C LEU A 96 -7.39 2.05 5.44
N TRP A 97 -6.68 2.92 4.71
CA TRP A 97 -6.41 4.27 5.17
C TRP A 97 -7.69 5.11 5.29
N PHE A 98 -8.56 5.09 4.27
CA PHE A 98 -9.84 5.78 4.31
C PHE A 98 -10.74 5.23 5.41
N LEU A 99 -10.76 3.91 5.59
CA LEU A 99 -11.51 3.22 6.65
C LEU A 99 -11.11 3.70 8.04
N MET A 100 -9.80 3.78 8.30
CA MET A 100 -9.26 4.28 9.55
C MET A 100 -9.64 5.74 9.76
N GLU A 101 -9.39 6.60 8.76
CA GLU A 101 -9.60 8.04 8.84
C GLU A 101 -11.07 8.41 9.05
N SER A 102 -12.00 7.67 8.43
CA SER A 102 -13.44 8.00 8.51
C SER A 102 -14.13 7.47 9.76
N HIS A 103 -13.75 6.30 10.29
CA HIS A 103 -14.54 5.62 11.33
C HIS A 103 -13.79 5.23 12.60
N TYR A 104 -12.47 5.02 12.54
CA TYR A 104 -11.73 4.48 13.68
C TYR A 104 -10.71 5.45 14.27
N LYS A 105 -10.57 6.64 13.69
CA LYS A 105 -9.62 7.64 14.13
C LYS A 105 -9.97 8.19 15.51
N THR A 106 -9.05 8.03 16.45
CA THR A 106 -9.14 8.62 17.78
C THR A 106 -8.63 10.06 17.75
N SER A 107 -9.26 10.98 18.49
CA SER A 107 -8.81 12.38 18.57
C SER A 107 -7.47 12.57 19.31
N ASN A 108 -7.01 11.56 20.03
CA ASN A 108 -5.78 11.60 20.80
C ASN A 108 -4.60 11.13 19.94
N GLU A 109 -3.71 12.05 19.55
CA GLU A 109 -2.58 11.74 18.67
C GLU A 109 -1.54 10.79 19.32
N ASN A 110 -1.52 10.68 20.64
CA ASN A 110 -0.52 9.90 21.38
C ASN A 110 -0.97 8.48 21.75
N GLU A 111 -2.24 8.11 21.51
CA GLU A 111 -2.78 6.81 21.87
C GLU A 111 -3.50 6.18 20.68
N TYR A 112 -3.01 5.01 20.26
CA TYR A 112 -3.65 4.23 19.20
C TYR A 112 -4.70 3.29 19.80
N SER A 113 -5.93 3.41 19.32
CA SER A 113 -7.00 2.44 19.55
C SER A 113 -6.63 1.08 18.96
N LEU A 114 -7.25 0.02 19.48
CA LEU A 114 -7.02 -1.34 18.99
C LEU A 114 -7.32 -1.45 17.48
N ASN A 115 -8.39 -0.82 17.01
CA ASN A 115 -8.75 -0.83 15.59
C ASN A 115 -7.72 -0.09 14.73
N GLU A 116 -7.22 1.05 15.21
CA GLU A 116 -6.15 1.79 14.52
C GLU A 116 -4.88 0.96 14.43
N GLN A 117 -4.50 0.28 15.52
CA GLN A 117 -3.35 -0.62 15.53
C GLN A 117 -3.52 -1.76 14.53
N LEU A 118 -4.71 -2.37 14.47
CA LEU A 118 -4.99 -3.42 13.49
C LEU A 118 -4.86 -2.88 12.07
N ILE A 119 -5.50 -1.75 11.76
CA ILE A 119 -5.47 -1.21 10.41
C ILE A 119 -4.04 -0.81 10.00
N LEU A 120 -3.30 -0.11 10.87
CA LEU A 120 -1.92 0.30 10.60
C LEU A 120 -0.98 -0.90 10.44
N SER A 121 -1.19 -1.96 11.22
CA SER A 121 -0.42 -3.20 11.07
C SER A 121 -0.72 -3.91 9.75
N GLY A 122 -1.98 -3.88 9.30
CA GLY A 122 -2.38 -4.40 7.99
C GLY A 122 -1.77 -3.60 6.83
N ILE A 123 -1.81 -2.27 6.91
CA ILE A 123 -1.16 -1.39 5.93
C ILE A 123 0.33 -1.67 5.88
N ALA A 124 1.00 -1.76 7.04
CA ALA A 124 2.43 -2.04 7.10
C ALA A 124 2.77 -3.41 6.50
N HIS A 125 1.93 -4.42 6.71
CA HIS A 125 2.12 -5.75 6.11
C HIS A 125 2.05 -5.71 4.59
N LEU A 126 1.00 -5.10 4.04
CA LEU A 126 0.76 -4.99 2.60
C LEU A 126 1.86 -4.16 1.91
N ASP A 127 2.29 -3.06 2.54
CA ASP A 127 3.34 -2.19 2.01
C ASP A 127 4.76 -2.72 2.29
N MET A 128 4.92 -3.80 3.07
CA MET A 128 6.25 -4.30 3.44
C MET A 128 7.04 -4.78 2.21
N ILE A 129 6.39 -5.47 1.28
CA ILE A 129 7.08 -6.01 0.09
C ILE A 129 7.47 -4.87 -0.86
N THR A 130 6.60 -3.87 -1.04
CA THR A 130 6.85 -2.68 -1.87
C THR A 130 7.96 -1.82 -1.30
N THR A 131 7.94 -1.55 0.00
CA THR A 131 9.00 -0.81 0.70
C THR A 131 10.34 -1.52 0.65
N LEU A 132 10.39 -2.83 0.90
CA LEU A 132 11.64 -3.61 0.80
C LEU A 132 12.24 -3.57 -0.61
N ARG A 133 11.41 -3.66 -1.66
CA ARG A 133 11.86 -3.52 -3.06
C ARG A 133 12.38 -2.11 -3.35
N GLY A 134 11.70 -1.08 -2.83
CA GLY A 134 12.15 0.30 -2.95
C GLY A 134 13.49 0.55 -2.25
N LEU A 135 13.65 -0.01 -1.05
CA LEU A 135 14.90 0.05 -0.29
C LEU A 135 16.03 -0.72 -1.00
N ASP A 136 15.78 -1.89 -1.57
CA ASP A 136 16.79 -2.63 -2.36
C ASP A 136 17.25 -1.83 -3.59
N GLY A 137 16.38 -1.01 -4.17
CA GLY A 137 16.72 -0.09 -5.26
C GLY A 137 17.54 1.13 -4.81
N LEU A 138 17.33 1.63 -3.59
CA LEU A 138 18.02 2.79 -3.02
C LEU A 138 19.38 2.44 -2.44
N LEU A 139 19.51 1.24 -1.86
CA LEU A 139 20.76 0.76 -1.31
C LEU A 139 21.81 0.70 -2.43
N PRO A 140 23.04 1.22 -2.20
CA PRO A 140 24.12 1.01 -3.14
C PRO A 140 24.25 -0.48 -3.33
N ARG A 141 24.09 -0.97 -4.58
CA ARG A 141 24.07 -2.40 -4.94
C ARG A 141 25.20 -3.11 -4.19
N GLY A 142 24.89 -3.72 -3.06
CA GLY A 142 25.92 -4.16 -2.12
C GLY A 142 26.75 -5.24 -2.80
N HIS A 143 28.03 -4.95 -3.10
CA HIS A 143 29.13 -5.86 -3.51
C HIS A 143 28.77 -7.16 -4.26
N LYS A 144 27.67 -7.21 -5.02
CA LYS A 144 27.40 -8.31 -5.94
C LYS A 144 28.42 -8.13 -7.04
N SER A 145 29.38 -9.07 -7.13
CA SER A 145 30.38 -9.10 -8.19
C SER A 145 29.71 -8.74 -9.51
N LYS A 146 30.35 -7.86 -10.31
CA LYS A 146 29.82 -7.45 -11.62
C LYS A 146 29.37 -8.65 -12.47
N ARG A 147 29.99 -9.84 -12.25
CA ARG A 147 29.61 -11.12 -12.85
C ARG A 147 28.22 -11.63 -12.45
N THR A 148 27.81 -11.52 -11.18
CA THR A 148 26.49 -11.99 -10.72
C THR A 148 25.36 -11.12 -11.25
N ILE A 149 25.58 -9.81 -11.34
CA ILE A 149 24.62 -8.86 -11.93
C ILE A 149 24.48 -9.09 -13.45
N ALA A 150 25.59 -9.32 -14.15
CA ALA A 150 25.56 -9.67 -15.57
C ALA A 150 24.81 -10.99 -15.84
N LYS A 151 25.03 -12.01 -15.01
CA LYS A 151 24.31 -13.29 -15.09
C LYS A 151 22.80 -13.13 -14.84
N TYR A 152 22.41 -12.37 -13.81
CA TYR A 152 20.99 -12.09 -13.53
C TYR A 152 20.31 -11.35 -14.69
N ASN A 153 20.94 -10.30 -15.22
CA ASN A 153 20.41 -9.54 -16.36
C ASN A 153 20.38 -10.38 -17.65
N ALA A 154 21.35 -11.27 -17.87
CA ALA A 154 21.33 -12.22 -18.98
C ALA A 154 20.17 -13.21 -18.84
N ASN A 155 19.91 -13.73 -17.64
CA ASN A 155 18.80 -14.66 -17.38
C ASN A 155 17.43 -14.00 -17.57
N ILE A 156 17.24 -12.73 -17.17
CA ILE A 156 16.00 -11.99 -17.47
C ILE A 156 15.78 -11.85 -18.98
N LYS A 157 16.83 -11.53 -19.75
CA LYS A 157 16.75 -11.46 -21.22
C LYS A 157 16.45 -12.81 -21.87
N VAL A 158 16.91 -13.91 -21.28
CA VAL A 158 16.62 -15.27 -21.76
C VAL A 158 15.19 -15.67 -21.44
N ASN A 159 14.67 -15.34 -20.26
CA ASN A 159 13.31 -15.69 -19.85
C ASN A 159 12.24 -14.87 -20.59
N ASN A 160 12.56 -13.62 -20.98
CA ASN A 160 11.70 -12.78 -21.83
C ASN A 160 11.82 -13.09 -23.33
N LYS A 161 12.63 -14.06 -23.76
CA LYS A 161 12.46 -14.67 -25.08
C LYS A 161 11.25 -15.60 -24.99
N VAL A 162 10.06 -14.99 -25.06
CA VAL A 162 8.80 -15.66 -25.32
C VAL A 162 9.06 -16.68 -26.42
N ARG A 163 8.89 -17.97 -26.11
CA ARG A 163 8.89 -19.03 -27.12
C ARG A 163 7.83 -18.62 -28.14
N LYS A 164 8.26 -18.24 -29.34
CA LYS A 164 7.32 -17.96 -30.43
C LYS A 164 6.51 -19.25 -30.61
N PRO A 165 5.17 -19.23 -30.47
CA PRO A 165 4.39 -20.41 -30.81
C PRO A 165 4.71 -20.77 -32.26
N MET A 166 5.08 -22.03 -32.52
CA MET A 166 5.27 -22.49 -33.90
C MET A 166 3.91 -22.44 -34.60
N PRO A 167 3.79 -21.78 -35.77
CA PRO A 167 2.57 -21.85 -36.53
C PRO A 167 2.38 -23.28 -37.03
N ILE A 168 1.16 -23.80 -36.91
CA ILE A 168 0.74 -25.06 -37.54
C ILE A 168 0.74 -24.79 -39.05
N VAL A 169 1.58 -25.52 -39.79
CA VAL A 169 1.72 -25.44 -41.24
C VAL A 169 1.10 -26.70 -41.83
N GLU A 170 0.05 -26.55 -42.62
CA GLU A 170 -0.47 -27.61 -43.50
C GLU A 170 -0.06 -27.24 -44.94
N ASP A 171 0.51 -28.20 -45.67
CA ASP A 171 0.91 -28.06 -47.09
C ASP A 171 1.79 -26.84 -47.43
N GLY A 172 2.63 -26.41 -46.48
CA GLY A 172 3.54 -25.28 -46.67
C GLY A 172 2.87 -23.90 -46.64
N LYS A 173 1.57 -23.81 -46.34
CA LYS A 173 0.84 -22.54 -46.17
C LYS A 173 0.40 -22.37 -44.72
N LEU A 174 0.54 -21.14 -44.20
CA LEU A 174 -0.02 -20.79 -42.90
C LEU A 174 -1.54 -20.77 -43.01
N MET A 175 -2.24 -21.29 -42.00
CA MET A 175 -3.70 -21.13 -41.92
C MET A 175 -4.07 -19.64 -41.91
N PRO A 176 -5.23 -19.25 -42.50
CA PRO A 176 -5.65 -17.85 -42.64
C PRO A 176 -5.60 -17.05 -41.34
N TYR A 177 -5.94 -17.68 -40.21
CA TYR A 177 -5.97 -17.07 -38.89
C TYR A 177 -4.58 -16.81 -38.27
N PHE A 178 -3.55 -17.52 -38.75
CA PHE A 178 -2.17 -17.31 -38.32
C PHE A 178 -1.39 -16.39 -39.27
N GLN A 179 -1.97 -16.03 -40.42
CA GLN A 179 -1.36 -15.08 -41.34
C GLN A 179 -1.17 -13.73 -40.62
N ARG A 180 0.00 -13.12 -40.81
CA ARG A 180 0.29 -11.82 -40.22
C ARG A 180 -0.67 -10.79 -40.81
N LEU A 181 -1.65 -10.36 -40.00
CA LEU A 181 -2.54 -9.26 -40.36
C LEU A 181 -1.70 -8.03 -40.70
N GLU A 182 -2.05 -7.38 -41.82
CA GLU A 182 -1.43 -6.10 -42.15
C GLU A 182 -1.75 -5.12 -41.02
N ARG A 183 -0.70 -4.65 -40.33
CA ARG A 183 -0.87 -3.59 -39.36
C ARG A 183 -1.31 -2.34 -40.11
N PRO A 184 -2.25 -1.55 -39.58
CA PRO A 184 -2.57 -0.27 -40.17
C PRO A 184 -1.28 0.53 -40.34
N LYS A 185 -0.99 0.91 -41.59
CA LYS A 185 0.18 1.76 -41.88
C LYS A 185 -0.03 3.05 -41.11
N GLN A 186 0.92 3.39 -40.23
CA GLN A 186 0.93 4.70 -39.60
C GLN A 186 1.11 5.72 -40.72
N ILE A 187 0.02 6.38 -41.11
CA ILE A 187 0.08 7.54 -41.98
C ILE A 187 0.75 8.61 -41.11
N ASN A 188 2.03 8.86 -41.37
CA ASN A 188 2.76 9.96 -40.75
C ASN A 188 2.26 11.29 -41.35
N ALA A 189 0.97 11.58 -41.20
CA ALA A 189 0.44 12.90 -41.47
C ALA A 189 1.00 13.81 -40.37
N THR A 190 1.92 14.69 -40.74
CA THR A 190 2.31 15.85 -39.93
C THR A 190 1.10 16.78 -39.83
N HIS A 191 0.11 16.42 -39.01
CA HIS A 191 -0.95 17.33 -38.68
C HIS A 191 -0.34 18.50 -37.91
N ASN A 192 -0.25 19.66 -38.56
CA ASN A 192 0.08 20.95 -37.93
C ASN A 192 -1.06 21.42 -37.02
N LEU A 193 -1.56 20.54 -36.15
CA LEU A 193 -2.51 20.87 -35.10
C LEU A 193 -1.75 21.66 -34.05
N LYS A 194 -1.76 22.99 -34.17
CA LYS A 194 -1.37 23.87 -33.06
C LYS A 194 -2.33 23.56 -31.92
N ARG A 195 -1.81 23.00 -30.82
CA ARG A 195 -2.57 22.81 -29.59
C ARG A 195 -3.14 24.18 -29.19
N PRO A 196 -4.46 24.36 -29.05
CA PRO A 196 -5.00 25.60 -28.51
C PRO A 196 -4.42 25.79 -27.10
N ASP A 197 -3.73 26.90 -26.87
CA ASP A 197 -3.16 27.27 -25.57
C ASP A 197 -4.28 27.81 -24.67
N TYR A 198 -5.21 26.94 -24.28
CA TYR A 198 -6.22 27.30 -23.30
C TYR A 198 -5.59 27.27 -21.90
N LYS A 199 -5.23 28.45 -21.39
CA LYS A 199 -4.83 28.62 -19.99
C LYS A 199 -6.09 28.53 -19.12
N VAL A 200 -6.40 27.33 -18.63
CA VAL A 200 -7.44 27.16 -17.61
C VAL A 200 -6.98 27.87 -16.34
N ARG A 201 -7.60 29.00 -16.01
CA ARG A 201 -7.41 29.62 -14.69
C ARG A 201 -8.15 28.78 -13.65
N PHE A 202 -7.42 27.87 -13.00
CA PHE A 202 -7.96 27.10 -11.88
C PHE A 202 -7.95 27.97 -10.61
N ARG A 203 -9.07 28.63 -10.28
CA ARG A 203 -9.20 29.51 -9.10
C ARG A 203 -8.78 28.84 -7.78
N ALA A 204 -8.92 27.52 -7.66
CA ALA A 204 -8.54 26.81 -6.44
C ALA A 204 -7.01 26.76 -6.20
N TYR A 205 -6.16 26.93 -7.23
CA TYR A 205 -4.70 26.98 -7.05
C TYR A 205 -4.22 28.26 -6.35
N GLU A 206 -4.89 29.40 -6.59
CA GLU A 206 -4.54 30.69 -5.95
C GLU A 206 -4.78 30.64 -4.43
N ASN A 207 -5.89 30.04 -4.00
CA ASN A 207 -6.22 29.85 -2.59
C ASN A 207 -5.19 28.94 -1.87
N ILE A 208 -4.72 27.88 -2.55
CA ILE A 208 -3.70 26.97 -2.00
C ILE A 208 -2.33 27.65 -1.90
N ARG A 209 -1.96 28.47 -2.90
CA ARG A 209 -0.70 29.23 -2.92
C ARG A 209 -0.66 30.30 -1.83
N MET A 210 -1.77 30.99 -1.56
CA MET A 210 -1.86 31.97 -0.47
C MET A 210 -1.76 31.31 0.91
N ARG A 211 -2.37 30.12 1.08
CA ARG A 211 -2.34 29.36 2.34
C ARG A 211 -0.96 28.79 2.68
N THR A 212 -0.12 28.54 1.67
CA THR A 212 1.27 28.06 1.87
C THR A 212 2.28 29.19 2.08
N MET A 213 2.04 30.39 1.53
CA MET A 213 2.92 31.56 1.72
C MET A 213 2.91 32.14 3.13
N ASN A 214 1.81 32.00 3.87
CA ASN A 214 1.68 32.55 5.24
C ASN A 214 2.11 31.57 6.34
N ARG A 215 2.68 30.40 6.01
CA ARG A 215 3.23 29.51 7.04
C ARG A 215 4.57 30.10 7.53
N PRO A 216 4.73 30.38 8.83
CA PRO A 216 6.01 30.81 9.38
C PRO A 216 7.10 29.83 8.96
N ARG A 217 8.26 30.36 8.58
CA ARG A 217 9.42 29.58 8.10
C ARG A 217 10.05 28.84 9.29
N GLU A 218 9.33 27.90 9.86
CA GLU A 218 9.84 27.03 10.91
C GLU A 218 10.90 26.12 10.32
N LYS A 219 12.02 26.04 11.04
CA LYS A 219 13.24 25.34 10.68
C LYS A 219 12.92 23.86 10.49
N SER A 220 12.70 23.45 9.25
CA SER A 220 12.61 22.04 8.89
C SER A 220 13.86 21.31 9.38
N TRP A 221 13.68 20.27 10.18
CA TRP A 221 14.75 19.43 10.76
C TRP A 221 15.75 18.92 9.71
N PHE A 222 15.33 18.81 8.44
CA PHE A 222 16.17 18.50 7.30
C PHE A 222 17.33 19.49 7.06
N LEU A 223 17.17 20.78 7.38
CA LEU A 223 18.25 21.76 7.27
C LEU A 223 19.28 21.62 8.39
N CYS A 224 18.86 21.17 9.58
CA CYS A 224 19.74 20.99 10.74
C CYS A 224 20.79 19.88 10.50
N ILE A 225 20.38 18.79 9.84
CA ILE A 225 21.26 17.65 9.53
C ILE A 225 22.33 18.04 8.48
N ARG A 226 21.97 18.89 7.51
CA ARG A 226 22.87 19.27 6.42
C ARG A 226 23.97 20.25 6.84
N SER A 227 23.74 21.05 7.88
CA SER A 227 24.76 21.92 8.48
C SER A 227 25.79 21.17 9.33
N ARG A 228 25.46 19.98 9.84
CA ARG A 228 26.35 19.24 10.78
C ARG A 228 27.34 18.30 10.10
N ILE A 229 27.18 18.06 8.80
CA ILE A 229 28.07 17.20 7.99
C ILE A 229 29.20 18.00 7.32
N ARG A 230 29.14 19.34 7.27
CA ARG A 230 30.17 20.21 6.67
C ARG A 230 31.29 20.67 7.61
N THR A 231 31.28 20.26 8.89
CA THR A 231 32.29 20.66 9.88
C THR A 231 33.31 19.57 10.20
N TYR A 232 33.34 18.49 9.42
CA TYR A 232 34.36 17.43 9.51
C TYR A 232 34.94 17.13 8.13
N GLN A 233 35.65 18.12 7.58
CA GLN A 233 36.65 18.00 6.52
C GLN A 233 37.62 19.18 6.70
#